data_AF-A0A5D6Y963-F1
#
_entry.id   AF-A0A5D6Y963-F1
#
_cell.length_a   1.000
_cell.length_b   1.000
_cell.length_c   1.000
_cell.angle_alpha   90.00
_cell.angle_beta   90.00
_cell.angle_gamma   90.00
#
_symmetry.space_group_name_H-M   'P 1'
#
loop_
_entity.id
_entity.type
_entity.pdbx_description
1 polymer ?
#
loop_
_entity_poly.entity_id
_entity_poly.type
_entity_poly.pdbx_seq_one_letter_code
_entity_poly.pdbx_strand_id
1 'polypeptide(L)'
;KNGLSGGRVEAEKHATRSDVLDERTQLILQKLINRGELDAVHGAVRGGKEARVYFAVGTDERTMRERQLAVKVFKTTLNAFSNRHEYVTGDRRHDLHFAKKSQRRQLQAWTEREFRNLSRAVKHVRAPQPLAFKEHVIVMDFVGEN
;
A
#
# COMPACT_ATOMS: atom_id res chain seq x y z
N LYS A 1 -17.73 29.84 -10.59
CA LYS A 1 -18.50 28.65 -11.04
C LYS A 1 -17.67 27.43 -10.63
N ASN A 2 -18.02 26.83 -9.50
CA ASN A 2 -17.29 25.73 -8.88
C ASN A 2 -17.64 24.41 -9.58
N GLY A 3 -16.62 23.62 -9.90
CA GLY A 3 -16.78 22.28 -10.46
C GLY A 3 -15.54 21.45 -10.14
N LEU A 4 -15.30 21.18 -8.85
CA LEU A 4 -14.30 20.21 -8.41
C LEU A 4 -14.92 18.82 -8.57
N SER A 5 -14.47 18.11 -9.59
CA SER A 5 -14.74 16.69 -9.83
C SER A 5 -14.25 15.89 -8.63
N GLY A 6 -15.19 15.53 -7.75
CA GLY A 6 -14.93 14.59 -6.68
C GLY A 6 -14.55 13.24 -7.29
N GLY A 7 -13.33 12.78 -7.01
CA GLY A 7 -12.89 11.43 -7.35
C GLY A 7 -13.90 10.44 -6.80
N ARG A 8 -14.65 9.81 -7.70
CA ARG A 8 -15.65 8.81 -7.36
C ARG A 8 -14.88 7.53 -7.11
N VAL A 9 -14.91 7.03 -5.87
CA VAL A 9 -14.67 5.61 -5.64
C VAL A 9 -15.82 4.89 -6.33
N GLU A 10 -15.64 4.56 -7.60
CA GLU A 10 -16.54 3.64 -8.29
C GLU A 10 -16.37 2.28 -7.61
N ALA A 11 -17.19 2.06 -6.59
CA ALA A 11 -17.51 0.73 -6.13
C ALA A 11 -18.19 0.03 -7.30
N GLU A 12 -17.39 -0.60 -8.17
CA GLU A 12 -17.86 -1.63 -9.06
C GLU A 12 -18.51 -2.71 -8.20
N LYS A 13 -19.83 -2.57 -8.12
CA LYS A 13 -20.78 -3.57 -7.67
C LYS A 13 -20.37 -4.86 -8.38
N HIS A 14 -20.04 -5.90 -7.62
CA HIS A 14 -19.65 -7.27 -8.03
C HIS A 14 -18.19 -7.70 -7.87
N ALA A 15 -17.42 -7.08 -6.97
CA ALA A 15 -16.37 -7.82 -6.24
C ALA A 15 -16.91 -8.21 -4.85
N THR A 16 -17.26 -9.48 -4.73
CA THR A 16 -17.56 -10.27 -3.52
C THR A 16 -17.36 -9.57 -2.17
N ARG A 17 -18.43 -9.53 -1.35
CA ARG A 17 -18.55 -9.06 0.05
C ARG A 17 -17.59 -9.72 1.07
N SER A 18 -16.41 -10.19 0.68
CA SER A 18 -15.52 -10.96 1.55
C SER A 18 -14.25 -10.18 1.90
N ASP A 19 -14.33 -9.51 3.06
CA ASP A 19 -13.24 -8.94 3.87
C ASP A 19 -12.89 -7.47 3.56
N VAL A 20 -13.80 -6.61 4.03
CA VAL A 20 -13.83 -5.15 3.89
C VAL A 20 -12.59 -4.54 4.54
N LEU A 21 -11.87 -3.69 3.78
CA LEU A 21 -10.83 -2.81 4.30
C LEU A 21 -11.31 -2.11 5.56
N ASP A 22 -10.53 -2.13 6.65
CA ASP A 22 -10.91 -1.43 7.88
C ASP A 22 -11.06 0.08 7.65
N GLU A 23 -11.87 0.75 8.48
CA GLU A 23 -12.20 2.18 8.35
C GLU A 23 -10.94 3.07 8.26
N ARG A 24 -9.89 2.75 9.03
CA ARG A 24 -8.64 3.51 8.99
C ARG A 24 -7.94 3.35 7.64
N THR A 25 -7.90 2.13 7.11
CA THR A 25 -7.35 1.89 5.77
C THR A 25 -8.15 2.63 4.71
N GLN A 26 -9.48 2.63 4.78
CA GLN A 26 -10.33 3.40 3.86
C GLN A 26 -10.00 4.91 3.91
N LEU A 27 -9.83 5.48 5.11
CA LEU A 27 -9.41 6.87 5.27
C LEU A 27 -8.01 7.16 4.69
N ILE A 28 -7.08 6.20 4.77
CA ILE A 28 -5.76 6.32 4.16
C ILE A 28 -5.89 6.36 2.63
N LEU A 29 -6.66 5.43 2.06
CA LEU A 29 -6.87 5.37 0.61
C LEU A 29 -7.56 6.64 0.09
N GLN A 30 -8.59 7.12 0.79
CA GLN A 30 -9.25 8.38 0.43
C GLN A 30 -8.28 9.56 0.45
N LYS A 31 -7.35 9.61 1.41
CA LYS A 31 -6.33 10.67 1.48
C LYS A 31 -5.33 10.58 0.33
N LEU A 32 -5.01 9.37 -0.15
CA LEU A 32 -4.15 9.18 -1.31
C LEU A 32 -4.87 9.61 -2.59
N ILE A 33 -6.16 9.27 -2.72
CA ILE A 33 -7.01 9.74 -3.84
C ILE A 33 -7.09 11.26 -3.88
N ASN A 34 -7.40 11.88 -2.74
CA ASN A 34 -7.52 13.34 -2.66
C ASN A 34 -6.20 14.08 -2.93
N ARG A 35 -5.06 13.38 -2.91
CA ARG A 35 -3.73 13.93 -3.24
C ARG A 35 -3.33 13.69 -4.70
N GLY A 36 -4.12 12.94 -5.46
CA GLY A 36 -3.77 12.55 -6.83
C GLY A 36 -2.74 11.42 -6.94
N GLU A 37 -2.46 10.71 -5.84
CA GLU A 37 -1.51 9.58 -5.85
C GLU A 37 -2.12 8.31 -6.47
N LEU A 38 -3.45 8.26 -6.55
CA LEU A 38 -4.25 7.25 -7.23
C LEU A 38 -5.64 7.82 -7.53
N ASP A 39 -6.33 7.25 -8.52
CA ASP A 39 -7.66 7.71 -8.93
C ASP A 39 -8.75 6.82 -8.36
N ALA A 40 -8.56 5.49 -8.41
CA ALA A 40 -9.49 4.52 -7.84
C ALA A 40 -8.78 3.25 -7.37
N VAL A 41 -9.40 2.56 -6.41
CA VAL A 41 -8.97 1.24 -5.91
C VAL A 41 -10.08 0.25 -6.19
N HIS A 42 -9.75 -0.85 -6.86
CA HIS A 42 -10.66 -1.93 -7.24
C HIS A 42 -10.48 -3.14 -6.31
N GLY A 43 -10.99 -4.30 -6.73
CA GLY A 43 -10.96 -5.55 -5.98
C GLY A 43 -9.56 -6.02 -5.56
N ALA A 44 -9.53 -6.88 -4.55
CA ALA A 44 -8.29 -7.52 -4.11
C ALA A 44 -7.78 -8.47 -5.20
N VAL A 45 -6.53 -8.27 -5.63
CA VAL A 45 -5.85 -9.13 -6.62
C VAL A 45 -5.24 -10.34 -5.91
N ARG A 46 -4.65 -10.14 -4.73
CA ARG A 46 -3.98 -11.22 -4.01
C ARG A 46 -4.07 -11.04 -2.50
N GLY A 47 -4.41 -12.12 -1.82
CA GLY A 47 -4.33 -12.24 -0.37
C GLY A 47 -3.05 -12.96 0.06
N GLY A 48 -2.31 -12.39 1.00
CA GLY A 48 -1.17 -13.02 1.65
C GLY A 48 -1.33 -13.10 3.16
N LYS A 49 -0.36 -13.76 3.81
CA LYS A 49 -0.32 -13.87 5.27
C LYS A 49 -0.10 -12.50 5.94
N GLU A 50 0.68 -11.63 5.30
CA GLU A 50 1.14 -10.35 5.87
C GLU A 50 0.44 -9.12 5.30
N ALA A 51 -0.07 -9.22 4.08
CA ALA A 51 -0.66 -8.10 3.36
C ALA A 51 -1.72 -8.60 2.38
N ARG A 52 -2.57 -7.67 1.94
CA ARG A 52 -3.42 -7.84 0.75
C ARG A 52 -2.96 -6.85 -0.30
N VAL A 53 -3.04 -7.24 -1.56
CA VAL A 53 -2.74 -6.39 -2.70
C VAL A 53 -4.04 -6.18 -3.48
N TYR A 54 -4.34 -4.91 -3.75
CA TYR A 54 -5.50 -4.45 -4.50
C TYR A 54 -5.04 -3.89 -5.83
N PHE A 55 -5.87 -4.09 -6.86
CA PHE A 55 -5.69 -3.38 -8.12
C PHE A 55 -6.16 -1.94 -7.92
N ALA A 56 -5.46 -0.99 -8.52
CA ALA A 56 -5.80 0.40 -8.52
C ALA A 56 -5.45 1.02 -9.86
N VAL A 57 -6.06 2.15 -10.15
CA VAL A 57 -5.72 2.99 -11.29
C VAL A 57 -5.31 4.36 -10.79
N GLY A 58 -4.39 4.99 -11.50
CA GLY A 58 -4.00 6.38 -11.31
C GLY A 58 -3.74 7.04 -12.66
N THR A 59 -3.42 8.32 -12.64
CA THR A 59 -3.07 9.07 -13.86
C THR A 59 -1.57 9.33 -13.88
N ASP A 60 -0.89 8.97 -14.97
CA ASP A 60 0.49 9.39 -15.19
C ASP A 60 0.50 10.89 -15.54
N GLU A 61 1.03 11.72 -14.65
CA GLU A 61 1.01 13.19 -14.78
C GLU A 61 1.71 13.71 -16.05
N ARG A 62 2.66 12.94 -16.61
CA ARG A 62 3.42 13.35 -17.79
C ARG A 62 2.68 13.05 -19.08
N THR A 63 2.00 11.90 -19.14
CA THR A 63 1.32 11.42 -20.35
C THR A 63 -0.19 11.67 -20.31
N MET A 64 -0.74 12.02 -19.15
CA MET A 64 -2.18 12.13 -18.88
C MET A 64 -2.95 10.86 -19.23
N ARG A 65 -2.29 9.70 -19.18
CA ARG A 65 -2.89 8.39 -19.44
C ARG A 65 -3.12 7.65 -18.13
N GLU A 66 -4.09 6.75 -18.17
CA GLU A 66 -4.30 5.79 -17.09
C GLU A 66 -3.04 4.95 -16.89
N ARG A 67 -2.67 4.77 -15.62
CA ARG A 67 -1.57 3.96 -15.13
C ARG A 67 -2.15 2.90 -14.21
N GLN A 68 -1.79 1.65 -14.47
CA GLN A 68 -2.15 0.52 -13.62
C GLN A 68 -1.26 0.48 -12.38
N LEU A 69 -1.88 0.42 -11.21
CA LEU A 69 -1.24 0.47 -9.91
C LEU A 69 -1.61 -0.73 -9.05
N ALA A 70 -0.73 -1.06 -8.12
CA ALA A 70 -0.95 -2.00 -7.04
C ALA A 70 -0.94 -1.27 -5.71
N VAL A 71 -1.96 -1.53 -4.88
CA VAL A 71 -2.04 -1.03 -3.51
C VAL A 71 -1.82 -2.17 -2.54
N LYS A 72 -0.66 -2.21 -1.90
CA LYS A 72 -0.30 -3.20 -0.89
C LYS A 72 -0.68 -2.67 0.49
N VAL A 73 -1.63 -3.34 1.14
CA VAL A 73 -2.11 -3.02 2.49
C VAL A 73 -1.58 -4.08 3.46
N PHE A 74 -0.72 -3.70 4.40
CA PHE A 74 -0.23 -4.61 5.43
C PHE A 74 -1.30 -4.86 6.49
N LYS A 75 -1.46 -6.12 6.90
CA LYS A 75 -2.43 -6.49 7.94
C LYS A 75 -2.03 -5.86 9.27
N THR A 76 -2.97 -5.13 9.87
CA THR A 76 -2.78 -4.44 11.14
C THR A 76 -2.84 -5.40 12.32
N THR A 77 -3.65 -6.45 12.28
CA THR A 77 -3.76 -7.46 13.36
C THR A 77 -2.54 -8.39 13.37
N LEU A 78 -1.84 -8.42 14.50
CA LEU A 78 -0.57 -9.13 14.70
C LEU A 78 -0.70 -10.65 14.90
N ASN A 79 -1.89 -11.18 15.21
CA ASN A 79 -2.04 -12.55 15.70
C ASN A 79 -1.71 -13.66 14.68
N ALA A 80 -1.54 -13.33 13.40
CA ALA A 80 -1.14 -14.32 12.39
C ALA A 80 0.38 -14.58 12.32
N PHE A 81 1.19 -13.91 13.16
CA PHE A 81 2.65 -13.91 13.01
C PHE A 81 3.41 -13.77 14.35
N SER A 82 3.75 -14.89 14.98
CA SER A 82 4.55 -14.91 16.22
C SER A 82 6.06 -14.66 16.01
N ASN A 83 6.63 -14.83 14.80
CA ASN A 83 8.09 -14.81 14.58
C ASN A 83 8.63 -13.54 13.88
N ARG A 84 8.03 -12.36 14.08
CA ARG A 84 8.51 -11.13 13.39
C ARG A 84 9.77 -10.49 14.00
N HIS A 85 10.16 -10.87 15.22
CA HIS A 85 11.38 -10.35 15.83
C HIS A 85 12.63 -10.76 15.02
N GLU A 86 12.62 -11.95 14.41
CA GLU A 86 13.73 -12.49 13.59
C GLU A 86 14.02 -11.68 12.33
N TYR A 87 13.00 -11.09 11.68
CA TYR A 87 13.19 -10.22 10.49
C TYR A 87 13.75 -8.83 10.82
N VAL A 88 13.85 -8.50 12.10
CA VAL A 88 14.31 -7.22 12.65
C VAL A 88 15.65 -7.34 13.37
N THR A 89 16.00 -8.51 13.91
CA THR A 89 17.13 -8.69 14.83
C THR A 89 18.53 -8.61 14.19
N GLY A 90 18.65 -8.43 12.87
CA GLY A 90 19.93 -8.32 12.17
C GLY A 90 20.29 -6.94 11.61
N ASP A 91 19.38 -5.96 11.66
CA ASP A 91 19.64 -4.62 11.11
C ASP A 91 20.14 -3.68 12.22
N ARG A 92 21.40 -3.21 12.12
CA ARG A 92 22.04 -2.27 13.08
C ARG A 92 21.27 -0.95 13.26
N ARG A 93 20.29 -0.67 12.39
CA ARG A 93 19.37 0.49 12.47
C ARG A 93 18.20 0.26 13.42
N HIS A 94 17.91 -1.00 13.78
CA HIS A 94 16.85 -1.38 14.70
C HIS A 94 17.45 -1.53 16.09
N ASP A 95 17.63 -0.36 16.68
CA ASP A 95 17.97 -0.16 18.07
C ASP A 95 17.00 -0.94 18.98
N LEU A 96 17.45 -1.30 20.19
CA LEU A 96 16.68 -2.00 21.24
C LEU A 96 15.30 -1.34 21.54
N HIS A 97 15.09 -0.12 21.04
CA HIS A 97 13.84 0.64 21.09
C HIS A 97 12.76 0.22 20.07
N PHE A 98 13.06 -0.53 19.00
CA PHE A 98 12.04 -0.92 18.01
C PHE A 98 10.95 -1.82 18.62
N ALA A 99 11.36 -2.82 19.41
CA ALA A 99 10.45 -3.71 20.12
C ALA A 99 9.56 -2.96 21.13
N LYS A 100 10.04 -1.81 21.66
CA LYS A 100 9.29 -0.95 22.59
C LYS A 100 8.30 0.00 21.89
N LYS A 101 8.32 0.10 20.56
CA LYS A 101 7.36 0.94 19.80
C LYS A 101 5.98 0.28 19.78
N SER A 102 4.92 1.09 19.73
CA SER A 102 3.58 0.56 19.49
C SER A 102 3.52 -0.17 18.14
N GLN A 103 2.66 -1.20 18.07
CA GLN A 103 2.39 -1.99 16.86
C GLN A 103 2.18 -1.11 15.62
N ARG A 104 1.47 0.01 15.75
CA ARG A 104 1.28 0.98 14.67
C ARG A 104 2.60 1.57 14.16
N ARG A 105 3.47 1.98 15.07
CA ARG A 105 4.78 2.56 14.73
C ARG A 105 5.72 1.50 14.14
N GLN A 106 5.64 0.26 14.61
CA GLN A 106 6.39 -0.86 14.02
C GLN A 106 5.92 -1.15 12.59
N LEU A 107 4.61 -1.23 12.38
CA LEU A 107 4.02 -1.49 11.07
C LEU A 107 4.35 -0.38 10.06
N GLN A 108 4.29 0.88 10.50
CA GLN A 108 4.68 2.03 9.69
C GLN A 108 6.17 1.95 9.30
N ALA A 109 7.04 1.62 10.25
CA ALA A 109 8.47 1.50 9.97
C ALA A 109 8.80 0.34 9.03
N TRP A 110 8.04 -0.76 9.06
CA TRP A 110 8.19 -1.84 8.09
C TRP A 110 7.69 -1.46 6.70
N THR A 111 6.56 -0.77 6.63
CA THR A 111 6.03 -0.24 5.37
C THR A 111 7.04 0.71 4.72
N GLU A 112 7.63 1.60 5.53
CA GLU A 112 8.70 2.49 5.08
C GLU A 112 9.97 1.73 4.64
N ARG A 113 10.33 0.64 5.34
CA ARG A 113 11.44 -0.23 4.94
C ARG A 113 11.17 -0.90 3.60
N GLU A 114 9.99 -1.47 3.41
CA GLU A 114 9.59 -2.09 2.15
C GLU A 114 9.64 -1.08 1.00
N PHE A 115 9.07 0.12 1.20
CA PHE A 115 9.12 1.20 0.22
C PHE A 115 10.57 1.52 -0.17
N ARG A 116 11.45 1.75 0.81
CA ARG A 116 12.88 2.03 0.55
C ARG A 116 13.60 0.87 -0.12
N ASN A 117 13.27 -0.36 0.25
CA ASN A 117 13.86 -1.55 -0.36
C ASN A 117 13.45 -1.64 -1.84
N LEU A 118 12.18 -1.44 -2.17
CA LEU A 118 11.71 -1.36 -3.55
C LEU A 118 12.38 -0.22 -4.31
N SER A 119 12.49 0.98 -3.72
CA SER A 119 13.16 2.13 -4.36
C SER A 119 14.63 1.87 -4.67
N ARG A 120 15.30 1.03 -3.87
CA ARG A 120 16.66 0.58 -4.13
C ARG A 120 16.69 -0.53 -5.18
N ALA A 121 15.81 -1.52 -5.05
CA ALA A 121 15.75 -2.68 -5.93
C ALA A 121 15.49 -2.27 -7.38
N VAL A 122 14.60 -1.31 -7.63
CA VAL A 122 14.25 -0.84 -8.99
C VAL A 122 15.47 -0.35 -9.79
N LYS A 123 16.54 0.08 -9.11
CA LYS A 123 17.78 0.56 -9.74
C LYS A 123 18.68 -0.58 -10.23
N HIS A 124 18.44 -1.79 -9.75
CA HIS A 124 19.33 -2.93 -9.94
C HIS A 124 18.63 -4.16 -10.52
N VAL A 125 17.33 -4.31 -10.29
CA VAL A 125 16.52 -5.44 -10.74
C VAL A 125 15.15 -4.97 -11.20
N ARG A 126 14.50 -5.79 -12.05
CA ARG A 126 13.09 -5.58 -12.42
C ARG A 126 12.21 -5.77 -11.19
N ALA A 127 11.71 -4.67 -10.65
CA ALA A 127 10.83 -4.63 -9.50
C ALA A 127 9.72 -3.59 -9.74
N PRO A 128 8.56 -3.70 -9.07
CA PRO A 128 7.54 -2.66 -9.11
C PRO A 128 8.10 -1.32 -8.62
N GLN A 129 7.92 -0.25 -9.39
CA GLN A 129 8.30 1.10 -8.96
C GLN A 129 7.39 1.53 -7.80
N PRO A 130 7.93 1.81 -6.60
CA PRO A 130 7.13 2.40 -5.55
C PRO A 130 6.87 3.88 -5.85
N LEU A 131 5.64 4.33 -5.58
CA LEU A 131 5.16 5.69 -5.86
C LEU A 131 4.95 6.46 -4.57
N ALA A 132 4.11 5.93 -3.69
CA ALA A 132 3.78 6.54 -2.42
C ALA A 132 3.64 5.48 -1.33
N PHE A 133 3.78 5.91 -0.07
CA PHE A 133 3.35 5.10 1.07
C PHE A 133 2.68 5.97 2.13
N LYS A 134 1.74 5.39 2.85
CA LYS A 134 1.06 6.04 3.97
C LYS A 134 0.72 5.03 5.05
N GLU A 135 1.30 5.21 6.22
CA GLU A 135 1.15 4.30 7.36
C GLU A 135 1.49 2.86 6.98
N HIS A 136 0.48 2.00 6.81
CA HIS A 136 0.61 0.58 6.46
C HIS A 136 0.16 0.27 5.03
N VAL A 137 0.17 1.26 4.14
CA VAL A 137 -0.22 1.15 2.74
C VAL A 137 0.92 1.61 1.84
N ILE A 138 1.21 0.86 0.77
CA ILE A 138 2.15 1.22 -0.30
C ILE A 138 1.40 1.23 -1.64
N VAL A 139 1.65 2.26 -2.44
CA VAL A 139 1.24 2.37 -3.83
C VAL A 139 2.48 2.13 -4.69
N MET A 140 2.37 1.23 -5.65
CA MET A 140 3.45 0.87 -6.56
C MET A 140 2.90 0.49 -7.93
N ASP A 141 3.77 0.34 -8.93
CA ASP A 141 3.36 -0.18 -10.23
C ASP A 141 2.68 -1.54 -10.12
N PHE A 142 1.63 -1.72 -10.91
CA PHE A 142 1.07 -3.04 -11.11
C PHE A 142 1.99 -3.86 -12.02
N VAL A 143 2.24 -5.11 -11.64
CA VAL A 143 2.99 -6.07 -12.47
C VAL A 143 2.03 -7.17 -12.88
N GLY A 144 1.60 -7.11 -14.13
CA GLY A 144 0.68 -8.03 -14.76
C GLY A 144 0.24 -7.49 -16.11
N GLU A 145 -0.29 -8.36 -16.96
CA GLU A 145 -0.98 -7.99 -18.19
C GLU A 145 -2.48 -8.23 -17.97
N ASN A 146 -3.33 -7.35 -18.49
CA ASN A 146 -4.77 -7.56 -18.55
C ASN A 146 -5.11 -8.49 -19.72
#